data_AF-A0A7W0GSD1-F1
#
_entry.id   AF-A0A7W0GSD1-F1
#
_cell.length_a   1.000
_cell.length_b   1.000
_cell.length_c   1.000
_cell.angle_alpha   90.00
_cell.angle_beta   90.00
_cell.angle_gamma   90.00
#
_symmetry.space_group_name_H-M   'P 1'
#
loop_
_entity.id
_entity.type
_entity.pdbx_description
1 polymer ?
#
loop_
_entity_poly.entity_id
_entity_poly.type
_entity_poly.pdbx_seq_one_letter_code
_entity_poly.pdbx_strand_id
1 'polypeptide(L)'
;MQLLVVVLLSLSAIACGSKAERRSIPAEVEAAINAVSEDIATDRYEKIYREASELWQQDASLEQSISTFKTLKTKLGKMENRTVHSATEQHNSGGPLKGDAFMITYQTKFEKGQGMETFTLIKRDSRWLLARYFVNSTALK
;
A
#
# COMPACT_ATOMS: atom_id res chain seq x y z
N MET A 1 -51.82 13.85 -43.06
CA MET A 1 -51.94 13.55 -41.61
C MET A 1 -50.95 12.41 -41.34
N GLN A 2 -49.70 12.72 -41.03
CA GLN A 2 -49.13 12.70 -39.66
C GLN A 2 -49.42 11.40 -38.89
N LEU A 3 -48.40 10.55 -38.71
CA LEU A 3 -47.75 10.17 -37.44
C LEU A 3 -46.88 8.90 -37.71
N LEU A 4 -45.55 8.92 -37.60
CA LEU A 4 -44.69 8.90 -36.39
C LEU A 4 -44.31 7.47 -35.94
N VAL A 5 -42.98 7.20 -35.85
CA VAL A 5 -42.28 6.38 -34.81
C VAL A 5 -42.44 4.84 -34.90
N VAL A 6 -41.43 3.97 -34.72
CA VAL A 6 -40.00 4.08 -34.36
C VAL A 6 -39.24 2.77 -34.63
N VAL A 7 -37.97 2.96 -34.96
CA VAL A 7 -36.75 2.14 -34.82
C VAL A 7 -36.83 0.87 -33.95
N LEU A 8 -36.28 -0.24 -34.47
CA LEU A 8 -35.70 -1.34 -33.68
C LEU A 8 -34.38 -1.80 -34.33
N LEU A 9 -33.30 -1.09 -34.00
CA LEU A 9 -31.92 -1.49 -34.25
C LEU A 9 -31.44 -2.33 -33.07
N SER A 10 -31.41 -3.65 -33.27
CA SER A 10 -30.93 -4.62 -32.28
C SER A 10 -29.40 -4.70 -32.30
N LEU A 11 -28.73 -3.80 -31.58
CA LEU A 11 -27.30 -3.90 -31.29
C LEU A 11 -27.12 -4.37 -29.83
N SER A 12 -26.93 -5.67 -29.63
CA SER A 12 -26.60 -6.25 -28.33
C SER A 12 -25.17 -6.79 -28.34
N ALA A 13 -24.19 -5.89 -28.22
CA ALA A 13 -22.84 -6.25 -27.85
C ALA A 13 -22.77 -6.42 -26.32
N ILE A 14 -22.98 -7.64 -25.83
CA ILE A 14 -22.74 -7.99 -24.42
C ILE A 14 -21.24 -8.23 -24.26
N ALA A 15 -20.48 -7.14 -24.13
CA ALA A 15 -19.13 -7.21 -23.60
C ALA A 15 -19.23 -7.25 -22.06
N CYS A 16 -19.38 -8.44 -21.49
CA CYS A 16 -19.16 -8.67 -20.07
C CYS A 16 -17.65 -8.55 -19.78
N GLY A 17 -17.18 -7.32 -19.62
CA GLY A 17 -15.89 -7.06 -18.99
C GLY A 17 -16.05 -7.17 -17.48
N SER A 18 -15.60 -8.28 -16.89
CA SER A 18 -15.37 -8.40 -15.46
C SER A 18 -14.31 -7.39 -15.03
N LYS A 19 -14.75 -6.17 -14.71
CA LYS A 19 -13.93 -5.17 -14.02
C LYS A 19 -13.62 -5.75 -12.64
N ALA A 20 -12.38 -6.23 -12.46
CA ALA A 20 -11.84 -6.42 -11.13
C ALA A 20 -12.09 -5.12 -10.35
N GLU A 21 -12.88 -5.21 -9.27
CA GLU A 21 -13.12 -4.08 -8.39
C GLU A 21 -11.75 -3.60 -7.86
N ARG A 22 -11.26 -2.50 -8.40
CA ARG A 22 -10.25 -1.70 -7.70
C ARG A 22 -10.95 -1.14 -6.47
N ARG A 23 -10.89 -1.85 -5.34
CA ARG A 23 -11.22 -1.25 -4.05
C ARG A 23 -10.31 -0.04 -3.88
N SER A 24 -10.92 1.14 -3.79
CA SER A 24 -10.20 2.37 -3.51
C SER A 24 -9.55 2.25 -2.13
N ILE A 25 -8.28 2.65 -2.03
CA ILE A 25 -7.60 2.78 -0.74
C ILE A 25 -8.30 3.91 0.03
N PRO A 26 -8.75 3.70 1.28
CA PRO A 26 -9.32 4.77 2.09
C PRO A 26 -8.32 5.92 2.29
N ALA A 27 -8.82 7.17 2.35
CA ALA A 27 -7.97 8.35 2.41
C ALA A 27 -7.05 8.36 3.64
N GLU A 28 -7.54 7.85 4.77
CA GLU A 28 -6.76 7.74 6.01
C GLU A 28 -5.66 6.68 5.95
N VAL A 29 -5.86 5.62 5.15
CA VAL A 29 -4.85 4.58 4.89
C VAL A 29 -3.78 5.16 3.99
N GLU A 30 -4.17 5.86 2.92
CA GLU A 30 -3.26 6.54 2.00
C GLU A 30 -2.43 7.62 2.72
N ALA A 31 -3.06 8.40 3.61
CA ALA A 31 -2.36 9.39 4.42
C ALA A 31 -1.27 8.76 5.31
N ALA A 32 -1.56 7.62 5.94
CA ALA A 32 -0.57 6.90 6.76
C ALA A 32 0.61 6.39 5.92
N ILE A 33 0.35 5.82 4.73
CA ILE A 33 1.40 5.39 3.80
C ILE A 33 2.26 6.59 3.36
N ASN A 34 1.63 7.71 3.03
CA ASN A 34 2.33 8.92 2.60
C ASN A 34 3.20 9.49 3.71
N ALA A 35 2.73 9.52 4.96
CA ALA A 35 3.51 9.95 6.11
C ALA A 35 4.77 9.08 6.30
N VAL A 36 4.61 7.75 6.29
CA VAL A 36 5.76 6.82 6.37
C VAL A 36 6.72 7.01 5.20
N SER A 37 6.20 7.16 3.99
CA SER A 37 7.02 7.33 2.77
C SER A 37 7.86 8.61 2.82
N GLU A 38 7.26 9.70 3.30
CA GLU A 38 7.93 10.99 3.50
C GLU A 38 9.02 10.88 4.59
N ASP A 39 8.73 10.18 5.68
CA ASP A 39 9.71 9.93 6.74
C ASP A 39 10.89 9.08 6.25
N ILE A 40 10.66 8.10 5.35
CA ILE A 40 11.73 7.35 4.68
C ILE A 40 12.56 8.28 3.79
N ALA A 41 11.91 9.11 2.97
CA ALA A 41 12.59 10.01 2.05
C ALA A 41 13.49 11.02 2.78
N THR A 42 13.04 11.49 3.95
CA THR A 42 13.70 12.51 4.78
C THR A 42 14.54 11.95 5.93
N ASP A 43 14.84 10.65 5.93
CA ASP A 43 15.69 9.96 6.91
C ASP A 43 15.19 10.03 8.37
N ARG A 44 13.88 10.25 8.58
CA ARG A 44 13.25 10.29 9.92
C ARG A 44 12.91 8.89 10.45
N TYR A 45 13.85 7.95 10.36
CA TYR A 45 13.62 6.53 10.67
C TYR A 45 13.23 6.26 12.13
N GLU A 46 13.75 7.06 13.05
CA GLU A 46 13.39 6.96 14.47
C GLU A 46 11.91 7.34 14.69
N LYS A 47 11.41 8.34 13.97
CA LYS A 47 9.99 8.72 14.00
C LYS A 47 9.10 7.57 13.52
N ILE A 48 9.48 6.92 12.40
CA ILE A 48 8.77 5.74 11.89
C ILE A 48 8.65 4.67 12.98
N TYR A 49 9.75 4.34 13.67
CA TYR A 49 9.73 3.34 14.74
C TYR A 49 8.80 3.74 15.90
N ARG A 50 8.89 4.99 16.36
CA ARG A 50 8.09 5.48 17.50
C ARG A 50 6.60 5.55 17.20
N GLU A 51 6.22 5.81 15.96
CA GLU A 51 4.83 5.94 15.51
C GLU A 51 4.25 4.66 14.90
N ALA A 52 5.09 3.65 14.63
CA ALA A 52 4.66 2.34 14.18
C ALA A 52 3.82 1.63 15.25
N SER A 53 3.15 0.55 14.85
CA SER A 53 2.36 -0.24 15.77
C SER A 53 3.24 -1.04 16.73
N GLU A 54 2.59 -1.55 17.77
CA GLU A 54 3.19 -2.50 18.71
C GLU A 54 3.76 -3.74 18.00
N LEU A 55 3.21 -4.15 16.86
CA LEU A 55 3.70 -5.31 16.12
C LEU A 55 5.07 -5.05 15.49
N TRP A 56 5.28 -3.87 14.92
CA TRP A 56 6.59 -3.49 14.38
C TRP A 56 7.65 -3.42 15.50
N GLN A 57 7.27 -2.83 16.64
CA GLN A 57 8.15 -2.67 17.80
C GLN A 57 8.45 -4.00 18.52
N GLN A 58 7.60 -5.01 18.35
CA GLN A 58 7.86 -6.38 18.80
C GLN A 58 8.80 -7.13 17.84
N ASP A 59 8.65 -6.91 16.54
CA ASP A 59 9.40 -7.62 15.49
C ASP A 59 10.83 -7.07 15.30
N ALA A 60 11.08 -5.80 15.62
CA ALA A 60 12.39 -5.16 15.47
C ALA A 60 12.70 -4.18 16.60
N SER A 61 13.96 -4.09 17.01
CA SER A 61 14.42 -2.99 17.85
C SER A 61 14.52 -1.67 17.07
N LEU A 62 14.63 -0.54 17.77
CA LEU A 62 14.86 0.77 17.13
C LEU A 62 16.08 0.74 16.19
N GLU A 63 17.20 0.16 16.64
CA GLU A 63 18.43 0.07 15.85
C GLU A 63 18.26 -0.79 14.60
N GLN A 64 17.57 -1.94 14.72
CA GLN A 64 17.26 -2.83 13.60
C GLN A 64 16.33 -2.15 12.58
N SER A 65 15.32 -1.42 13.06
CA SER A 65 14.41 -0.63 12.23
C SER A 65 15.18 0.44 11.45
N ILE A 66 16.03 1.23 12.12
CA ILE A 66 16.88 2.25 11.48
C ILE A 66 17.80 1.60 10.44
N SER A 67 18.46 0.50 10.79
CA SER A 67 19.37 -0.23 9.90
C SER A 67 18.66 -0.74 8.64
N THR A 68 17.43 -1.24 8.80
CA THR A 68 16.58 -1.71 7.70
C THR A 68 16.32 -0.59 6.69
N PHE A 69 15.81 0.56 7.14
CA PHE A 69 15.51 1.67 6.24
C PHE A 69 16.77 2.27 5.59
N LYS A 70 17.88 2.38 6.35
CA LYS A 70 19.17 2.80 5.78
C LYS A 70 19.66 1.84 4.69
N THR A 71 19.51 0.54 4.89
CA THR A 71 19.89 -0.49 3.91
C THR A 71 19.06 -0.34 2.64
N LEU A 72 17.74 -0.22 2.78
CA LEU A 72 16.83 -0.01 1.65
C LEU A 72 17.19 1.26 0.87
N LYS A 73 17.36 2.40 1.55
CA LYS A 73 17.74 3.67 0.89
C LYS A 73 19.11 3.58 0.20
N THR A 74 20.08 2.94 0.84
CA THR A 74 21.44 2.79 0.26
C THR A 74 21.42 1.96 -1.02
N LYS A 75 20.70 0.84 -1.00
CA LYS A 75 20.67 -0.15 -2.08
C LYS A 75 19.73 0.25 -3.22
N LEU A 76 18.57 0.81 -2.90
CA LEU A 76 17.53 1.14 -3.88
C LEU A 76 17.56 2.61 -4.31
N GLY A 77 18.11 3.50 -3.50
CA GLY A 77 18.07 4.95 -3.73
C GLY A 77 16.68 5.54 -3.47
N LYS A 78 16.41 6.71 -4.07
CA LYS A 78 15.12 7.40 -3.89
C LYS A 78 13.98 6.67 -4.62
N MET A 79 12.78 6.71 -4.06
CA MET A 79 11.56 6.31 -4.79
C MET A 79 11.26 7.36 -5.86
N GLU A 80 11.07 6.91 -7.11
CA GLU A 80 10.74 7.78 -8.25
C GLU A 80 9.24 7.80 -8.51
N ASN A 81 8.62 6.62 -8.54
CA ASN A 81 7.18 6.46 -8.67
C ASN A 81 6.73 5.10 -8.13
N ARG A 82 5.43 4.97 -7.91
CA ARG A 82 4.78 3.71 -7.57
C ARG A 82 3.40 3.61 -8.16
N THR A 83 2.97 2.37 -8.42
CA THR A 83 1.63 2.06 -8.90
C THR A 83 1.03 0.99 -8.00
N VAL A 84 -0.23 1.14 -7.63
CA VAL A 84 -0.93 0.14 -6.78
C VAL A 84 -1.00 -1.17 -7.56
N HIS A 85 -0.43 -2.22 -6.99
CA HIS A 85 -0.52 -3.57 -7.50
C HIS A 85 -1.70 -4.31 -6.86
N SER A 86 -1.83 -4.22 -5.53
CA SER A 86 -2.97 -4.78 -4.80
C SER A 86 -3.27 -3.97 -3.53
N ALA A 87 -4.52 -4.03 -3.10
CA ALA A 87 -5.03 -3.38 -1.89
C ALA A 87 -6.08 -4.30 -1.27
N THR A 88 -5.80 -4.82 -0.08
CA THR A 88 -6.64 -5.79 0.62
C THR A 88 -6.96 -5.29 2.02
N GLU A 89 -8.24 -5.07 2.27
CA GLU A 89 -8.77 -4.82 3.61
C GLU A 89 -9.19 -6.13 4.26
N GLN A 90 -8.86 -6.28 5.54
CA GLN A 90 -9.23 -7.42 6.37
C GLN A 90 -9.88 -6.91 7.65
N HIS A 91 -11.10 -7.38 7.92
CA HIS A 91 -11.81 -7.13 9.17
C HIS A 91 -11.74 -8.37 10.06
N ASN A 92 -11.74 -8.15 11.38
CA ASN A 92 -11.70 -9.22 12.37
C ASN A 92 -10.54 -10.20 12.13
N SER A 93 -9.39 -9.68 11.69
CA SER A 93 -8.23 -10.50 11.37
C SER A 93 -7.82 -11.35 12.58
N GLY A 94 -7.39 -12.59 12.35
CA GLY A 94 -6.89 -13.49 13.40
C GLY A 94 -5.40 -13.28 13.70
N GLY A 95 -4.94 -13.87 14.81
CA GLY A 95 -3.51 -13.87 15.16
C GLY A 95 -2.95 -12.47 15.45
N PRO A 96 -1.69 -12.18 15.05
CA PRO A 96 -1.04 -10.89 15.36
C PRO A 96 -1.75 -9.66 14.78
N LEU A 97 -2.48 -9.81 13.66
CA LEU A 97 -3.14 -8.69 12.99
C LEU A 97 -4.53 -8.36 13.55
N LYS A 98 -4.85 -8.80 14.78
CA LYS A 98 -6.19 -8.67 15.37
C LYS A 98 -6.83 -7.30 15.15
N GLY A 99 -8.06 -7.32 14.61
CA GLY A 99 -8.84 -6.14 14.25
C GLY A 99 -8.84 -5.84 12.76
N ASP A 100 -8.99 -4.56 12.42
CA ASP A 100 -8.92 -4.08 11.05
C ASP A 100 -7.47 -3.96 10.59
N ALA A 101 -7.16 -4.55 9.45
CA ALA A 101 -5.86 -4.50 8.80
C ALA A 101 -6.02 -4.13 7.33
N PHE A 102 -5.04 -3.42 6.80
CA PHE A 102 -4.99 -3.05 5.39
C PHE A 102 -3.61 -3.38 4.84
N MET A 103 -3.56 -4.17 3.78
CA MET A 103 -2.33 -4.54 3.10
C MET A 103 -2.32 -3.94 1.71
N ILE A 104 -1.31 -3.12 1.42
CA ILE A 104 -1.14 -2.46 0.13
C ILE A 104 0.19 -2.89 -0.43
N THR A 105 0.18 -3.43 -1.64
CA THR A 105 1.41 -3.70 -2.39
C THR A 105 1.46 -2.77 -3.59
N TYR A 106 2.58 -2.10 -3.74
CA TYR A 106 2.92 -1.28 -4.88
C TYR A 106 3.96 -2.00 -5.74
N GLN A 107 3.86 -1.80 -7.06
CA GLN A 107 5.02 -1.92 -7.93
C GLN A 107 5.73 -0.56 -7.91
N THR A 108 6.92 -0.52 -7.33
CA THR A 108 7.66 0.72 -7.07
C THR A 108 8.94 0.76 -7.91
N LYS A 109 9.18 1.91 -8.56
CA LYS A 109 10.44 2.24 -9.21
C LYS A 109 11.26 3.10 -8.27
N PHE A 110 12.49 2.66 -8.02
CA PHE A 110 13.52 3.38 -7.29
C PHE A 110 14.65 3.76 -8.25
N GLU A 111 15.50 4.68 -7.81
CA GLU A 111 16.67 5.15 -8.56
C GLU A 111 17.60 4.00 -9.01
N LYS A 112 17.80 2.99 -8.17
CA LYS A 112 18.75 1.88 -8.40
C LYS A 112 18.06 0.54 -8.66
N GLY A 113 16.75 0.53 -8.92
CA GLY A 113 16.03 -0.69 -9.24
C GLY A 113 14.53 -0.57 -9.12
N GLN A 114 13.85 -1.71 -9.24
CA GLN A 114 12.41 -1.81 -9.08
C GLN A 114 12.08 -2.94 -8.11
N GLY A 115 10.91 -2.90 -7.48
CA GLY A 115 10.50 -3.93 -6.55
C GLY A 115 9.03 -3.86 -6.18
N MET A 116 8.59 -4.90 -5.49
CA MET A 116 7.28 -4.93 -4.84
C MET A 116 7.43 -4.39 -3.43
N GLU A 117 6.80 -3.25 -3.16
CA GLU A 117 6.82 -2.56 -1.86
C GLU A 117 5.48 -2.82 -1.16
N THR A 118 5.51 -3.44 0.02
CA THR A 118 4.30 -3.81 0.76
C THR A 118 4.23 -3.08 2.10
N PHE A 119 3.12 -2.41 2.33
CA PHE A 119 2.73 -1.84 3.62
C PHE A 119 1.63 -2.71 4.22
N THR A 120 1.80 -3.12 5.47
CA THR A 120 0.71 -3.66 6.30
C THR A 120 0.42 -2.66 7.39
N LEU A 121 -0.79 -2.13 7.39
CA LEU A 121 -1.30 -1.21 8.39
C LEU A 121 -2.34 -1.91 9.25
N ILE A 122 -2.39 -1.56 10.53
CA ILE A 122 -3.44 -2.00 11.45
C ILE A 122 -4.10 -0.79 12.07
N LYS A 123 -5.40 -0.90 12.36
CA LYS A 123 -6.16 0.18 13.00
C LYS A 123 -6.07 0.06 14.53
N ARG A 124 -5.69 1.15 15.19
CA ARG A 124 -5.67 1.33 16.65
C ARG A 124 -6.18 2.71 17.00
N ASP A 125 -7.16 2.80 17.89
CA ASP A 125 -7.75 4.08 18.33
C ASP A 125 -8.09 5.03 17.15
N SER A 126 -8.69 4.47 16.10
CA SER A 126 -9.03 5.16 14.85
C SER A 126 -7.86 5.66 13.99
N ARG A 127 -6.62 5.29 14.31
CA ARG A 127 -5.42 5.59 13.51
C ARG A 127 -4.89 4.33 12.83
N TRP A 128 -4.41 4.49 11.60
CA TRP A 128 -3.70 3.43 10.87
C TRP A 128 -2.22 3.50 11.19
N LEU A 129 -1.67 2.43 11.75
CA LEU A 129 -0.28 2.35 12.19
C LEU A 129 0.48 1.31 11.37
N LEU A 130 1.76 1.59 11.08
CA LEU A 130 2.62 0.67 10.36
C LEU A 130 2.89 -0.58 11.20
N ALA A 131 2.39 -1.72 10.75
CA ALA A 131 2.66 -3.01 11.39
C ALA A 131 3.83 -3.74 10.72
N ARG A 132 3.88 -3.71 9.38
CA ARG A 132 4.97 -4.29 8.60
C ARG A 132 5.27 -3.46 7.36
N TYR A 133 6.53 -3.50 6.98
CA TYR A 133 7.04 -2.89 5.75
C TYR A 133 8.09 -3.81 5.14
N PHE A 134 7.95 -4.08 3.84
CA PHE A 134 8.87 -4.96 3.13
C PHE A 134 9.01 -4.55 1.67
N VAL A 135 10.23 -4.66 1.14
CA VAL A 135 10.51 -4.45 -0.28
C VAL A 135 11.18 -5.71 -0.84
N ASN A 136 10.57 -6.30 -1.88
CA ASN A 136 11.20 -7.35 -2.67
C ASN A 136 11.77 -6.76 -3.96
N SER A 137 13.09 -6.73 -4.08
CA SER A 137 13.79 -6.23 -5.26
C SER A 137 15.04 -7.05 -5.53
N THR A 138 15.37 -7.26 -6.80
CA THR A 138 16.63 -7.90 -7.20
C THR A 138 17.85 -7.06 -6.82
N ALA A 139 17.71 -5.75 -6.64
CA ALA A 139 18.78 -4.85 -6.20
C ALA A 139 19.13 -4.97 -4.69
N LEU A 140 18.38 -5.79 -3.94
CA LEU A 140 18.67 -6.12 -2.54
C LEU A 140 19.45 -7.42 -2.37
N LYS A 141 19.69 -8.18 -3.44
CA LYS A 141 20.45 -9.43 -3.43
C LYS A 141 21.95 -9.20 -3.47
#